data_AF-A0A965PPG9-F1
#
_entry.id   AF-A0A965PPG9-F1
#
_cell.length_a   1.000
_cell.length_b   1.000
_cell.length_c   1.000
_cell.angle_alpha   90.00
_cell.angle_beta   90.00
_cell.angle_gamma   90.00
#
_symmetry.space_group_name_H-M   'P 1'
#
loop_
_entity.id
_entity.type
_entity.pdbx_description
1 polymer ?
#
loop_
_entity_poly.entity_id
_entity_poly.type
_entity_poly.pdbx_seq_one_letter_code
_entity_poly.pdbx_strand_id
1 'polypeptide(L)'
;MWWSLARSVGFTDEQMPTLDRIMFVESRCDETQLNASDPNGGSISLTQINRFWCLPSRYYPSGYLQAVGVLTTCDDLWSPEINLRAALALVEYSRSVGLDDWYQWAWL
;
A
#
# COMPACT_ATOMS: atom_id res chain seq x y z
N MET A 1 13.11 -4.02 -11.29
CA MET A 1 12.89 -5.20 -10.43
C MET A 1 12.78 -4.73 -8.99
N TRP A 2 11.58 -4.79 -8.41
CA TRP A 2 11.24 -4.10 -7.15
C TRP A 2 11.66 -4.85 -5.88
N TRP A 3 12.11 -6.10 -6.00
CA TRP A 3 12.38 -7.00 -4.86
C TRP A 3 13.48 -6.51 -3.92
N SER A 4 14.52 -5.84 -4.42
CA SER A 4 15.56 -5.29 -3.55
C SER A 4 15.03 -4.15 -2.69
N LEU A 5 14.17 -3.29 -3.25
CA LEU A 5 13.50 -2.21 -2.51
C LEU A 5 12.48 -2.79 -1.53
N ALA A 6 11.66 -3.76 -1.95
CA ALA A 6 10.69 -4.42 -1.09
C ALA A 6 11.33 -5.08 0.15
N ARG A 7 12.47 -5.77 -0.03
CA ARG A 7 13.25 -6.30 1.09
C ARG A 7 13.79 -5.22 2.01
N SER A 8 14.28 -4.11 1.44
CA SER A 8 14.80 -2.99 2.25
C SER A 8 13.75 -2.32 3.12
N VAL A 9 12.47 -2.39 2.75
CA VAL A 9 11.36 -1.86 3.55
C VAL A 9 10.74 -2.88 4.52
N GLY A 10 11.14 -4.15 4.45
CA GLY A 10 10.78 -5.17 5.45
C GLY A 10 9.97 -6.37 4.94
N PHE A 11 9.63 -6.45 3.65
CA PHE A 11 8.98 -7.66 3.13
C PHE A 11 9.94 -8.86 3.15
N THR A 12 9.39 -10.04 3.44
CA THR A 12 10.16 -11.30 3.44
C THR A 12 10.20 -11.94 2.04
N ASP A 13 11.13 -12.87 1.83
CA ASP A 13 11.27 -13.59 0.56
C ASP A 13 10.00 -14.41 0.24
N GLU A 14 9.30 -14.92 1.25
CA GLU A 14 8.03 -15.65 1.10
C GLU A 14 6.89 -14.75 0.60
N GLN A 15 6.95 -13.45 0.89
CA GLN A 15 5.95 -12.47 0.44
C GLN A 15 6.20 -11.99 -0.99
N MET A 16 7.41 -12.15 -1.52
CA MET A 16 7.81 -11.62 -2.84
C MET A 16 6.90 -12.08 -3.98
N PRO A 17 6.54 -13.37 -4.12
CA PRO A 17 5.69 -13.80 -5.24
C PRO A 17 4.31 -13.13 -5.25
N THR A 18 3.70 -12.95 -4.07
CA THR A 18 2.40 -12.29 -3.95
C THR A 18 2.52 -10.79 -4.22
N LEU A 19 3.54 -10.13 -3.64
CA LEU A 19 3.79 -8.71 -3.88
C LEU A 19 4.07 -8.41 -5.36
N ASP A 20 4.86 -9.26 -6.04
CA ASP A 20 5.17 -9.12 -7.46
C ASP A 20 3.92 -9.24 -8.33
N ARG A 21 3.04 -10.21 -8.01
CA ARG A 21 1.72 -10.32 -8.65
C ARG A 21 0.87 -9.08 -8.42
N ILE A 22 0.78 -8.59 -7.17
CA ILE A 22 0.01 -7.38 -6.83
C ILE A 22 0.50 -6.20 -7.68
N MET A 23 1.80 -5.89 -7.65
CA MET A 23 2.36 -4.78 -8.42
C MET A 23 2.09 -4.92 -9.93
N PHE A 24 2.19 -6.14 -10.46
CA PHE A 24 1.91 -6.37 -11.87
C PHE A 24 0.44 -6.17 -12.24
N VAL A 25 -0.50 -6.66 -11.44
CA VAL A 25 -1.94 -6.54 -11.74
C VAL A 25 -2.43 -5.11 -11.50
N GLU A 26 -2.03 -4.50 -10.40
CA GLU A 26 -2.51 -3.19 -9.95
C GLU A 26 -1.92 -2.04 -10.76
N SER A 27 -0.64 -2.12 -11.14
CA SER A 27 0.06 -1.00 -11.80
C SER A 27 0.91 -1.38 -13.00
N ARG A 28 0.98 -2.66 -13.39
CA ARG A 28 2.00 -3.14 -14.36
C ARG A 28 3.43 -2.83 -13.91
N CYS A 29 3.65 -2.77 -12.61
CA CYS A 29 4.92 -2.37 -11.98
C CYS A 29 5.36 -0.94 -12.32
N ASP A 30 4.43 -0.05 -12.69
CA ASP A 30 4.66 1.37 -13.01
C ASP A 30 4.25 2.25 -11.82
N GLU A 31 5.22 2.92 -11.20
CA GLU A 31 5.03 3.76 -10.03
C GLU A 31 4.24 5.04 -10.29
N THR A 32 4.06 5.42 -11.57
CA THR A 32 3.37 6.65 -11.98
C THR A 32 1.87 6.45 -12.17
N GLN A 33 1.37 5.23 -11.96
CA GLN A 33 -0.03 4.90 -12.16
C GLN A 33 -0.94 5.46 -11.06
N LEU A 34 -2.06 6.03 -11.48
CA LEU A 34 -3.17 6.46 -10.62
C LEU A 34 -4.49 5.91 -11.18
N ASN A 35 -5.18 5.12 -10.38
CA ASN A 35 -6.58 4.82 -10.64
C ASN A 35 -7.45 5.94 -10.04
N ALA A 36 -7.69 7.00 -10.82
CA ALA A 36 -8.51 8.14 -10.39
C ALA A 36 -10.02 7.82 -10.25
N SER A 37 -10.46 6.68 -10.78
CA SER A 37 -11.88 6.27 -10.73
C SER A 37 -12.25 5.54 -9.44
N ASP A 38 -11.26 5.12 -8.66
CA ASP A 38 -11.47 4.48 -7.35
C ASP A 38 -11.94 5.52 -6.31
N PRO A 39 -12.82 5.17 -5.35
CA PRO A 39 -13.31 6.13 -4.37
C PRO A 39 -12.21 6.77 -3.53
N ASN A 40 -12.58 7.83 -2.80
CA ASN A 40 -11.68 8.57 -1.90
C ASN A 40 -10.51 9.29 -2.61
N GLY A 41 -10.68 9.61 -3.89
CA GLY A 41 -9.65 10.32 -4.67
C GLY A 41 -8.63 9.39 -5.34
N GLY A 42 -8.91 8.09 -5.38
CA GLY A 42 -8.16 7.13 -6.18
C GLY A 42 -7.14 6.31 -5.41
N SER A 43 -6.51 5.41 -6.16
CA SER A 43 -5.44 4.52 -5.69
C SER A 43 -4.11 4.82 -6.41
N ILE A 44 -3.01 4.81 -5.66
CA ILE A 44 -1.74 5.40 -6.09
C ILE A 44 -0.62 4.36 -6.21
N SER A 45 0.15 4.46 -7.30
CA SER A 45 1.45 3.85 -7.54
C SER A 45 1.45 2.31 -7.46
N LEU A 46 2.58 1.70 -7.11
CA LEU A 46 2.91 0.30 -7.36
C LEU A 46 1.85 -0.70 -6.91
N THR A 47 1.38 -0.59 -5.67
CA THR A 47 0.39 -1.50 -5.11
C THR A 47 -1.02 -0.90 -5.05
N GLN A 48 -1.25 0.21 -5.77
CA GLN A 48 -2.53 0.93 -5.82
C GLN A 48 -3.13 1.15 -4.43
N ILE A 49 -2.37 1.83 -3.55
CA ILE A 49 -2.87 2.17 -2.20
C ILE A 49 -3.99 3.20 -2.34
N ASN A 50 -5.20 2.83 -1.92
CA ASN A 50 -6.34 3.74 -1.89
C ASN A 50 -6.11 4.86 -0.87
N ARG A 51 -6.35 6.12 -1.29
CA ARG A 51 -6.16 7.29 -0.43
C ARG A 51 -7.01 7.27 0.85
N PHE A 52 -8.06 6.45 0.95
CA PHE A 52 -8.78 6.16 2.19
C PHE A 52 -7.84 5.91 3.38
N TRP A 53 -6.73 5.20 3.15
CA TRP A 53 -5.76 4.86 4.19
C TRP A 53 -4.93 6.04 4.69
N CYS A 54 -4.85 7.13 3.91
CA CYS A 54 -4.13 8.36 4.27
C CYS A 54 -5.05 9.58 4.42
N LEU A 55 -6.37 9.41 4.33
CA LEU A 55 -7.35 10.48 4.51
C LEU A 55 -7.93 10.47 5.93
N PRO A 56 -8.34 11.64 6.46
CA PRO A 56 -8.97 11.74 7.78
C PRO A 56 -10.17 10.81 7.97
N SER A 57 -10.27 10.22 9.16
CA SER A 57 -11.41 9.42 9.59
C SER A 57 -11.76 9.69 11.06
N ARG A 58 -12.89 9.14 11.53
CA ARG A 58 -13.30 9.25 12.94
C ARG A 58 -12.28 8.69 13.94
N TYR A 59 -11.44 7.74 13.51
CA TYR A 59 -10.45 7.08 14.37
C TYR A 59 -9.04 7.63 14.17
N TYR A 60 -8.75 8.11 12.96
CA TYR A 60 -7.46 8.66 12.61
C TYR A 60 -7.68 10.04 11.98
N PRO A 61 -7.64 11.13 12.77
CA PRO A 61 -7.93 12.48 12.29
C PRO A 61 -7.02 12.95 11.16
N SER A 62 -5.83 12.34 11.03
CA SER A 62 -4.87 12.65 9.98
C SER A 62 -4.74 11.53 8.94
N GLY A 63 -5.50 10.43 9.06
CA GLY A 63 -5.34 9.21 8.26
C GLY A 63 -4.55 8.12 8.98
N TYR A 64 -4.86 6.85 8.65
CA TYR A 64 -4.25 5.69 9.32
C TYR A 64 -2.74 5.64 9.08
N LEU A 65 -2.30 5.80 7.83
CA LEU A 65 -0.89 5.74 7.45
C LEU A 65 -0.05 6.85 8.09
N GLN A 66 -0.63 8.01 8.35
CA GLN A 66 -0.02 9.07 9.16
C GLN A 66 0.06 8.67 10.63
N ALA A 67 -1.01 8.09 11.18
CA ALA A 67 -1.07 7.66 12.58
C ALA A 67 -0.03 6.58 12.91
N VAL A 68 0.28 5.69 11.96
CA VAL A 68 1.35 4.68 12.10
C VAL A 68 2.72 5.13 11.59
N GLY A 69 2.86 6.39 11.19
CA GLY A 69 4.15 7.00 10.84
C GLY A 69 4.75 6.55 9.50
N VAL A 70 3.94 6.02 8.58
CA VAL A 70 4.40 5.57 7.26
C VAL A 70 4.64 6.76 6.32
N LEU A 71 3.79 7.78 6.39
CA LEU A 71 3.80 8.94 5.51
C LEU A 71 3.30 10.20 6.22
N THR A 72 3.60 11.36 5.65
CA THR A 72 3.10 12.67 6.13
C THR A 72 1.84 13.07 5.37
N THR A 73 1.83 12.89 4.05
CA THR A 73 0.71 13.25 3.18
C THR A 73 0.43 12.15 2.16
N CYS A 74 -0.79 12.10 1.62
CA CYS A 74 -1.13 11.11 0.59
C CYS A 74 -0.25 11.20 -0.67
N ASP A 75 0.34 12.36 -0.98
CA ASP A 75 1.22 12.51 -2.13
C ASP A 75 2.56 11.77 -1.93
N ASP A 76 2.92 11.44 -0.70
CA ASP A 76 4.10 10.60 -0.42
C ASP A 76 3.96 9.19 -1.02
N LEU A 77 2.72 8.73 -1.29
CA LEU A 77 2.46 7.43 -1.92
C LEU A 77 2.97 7.33 -3.36
N TRP A 78 3.37 8.44 -3.99
CA TRP A 78 4.07 8.44 -5.27
C TRP A 78 5.52 7.96 -5.15
N SER A 79 6.12 7.99 -3.96
CA SER A 79 7.42 7.37 -3.71
C SER A 79 7.25 5.85 -3.67
N PRO A 80 7.95 5.08 -4.54
CA PRO A 80 7.90 3.62 -4.51
C PRO A 80 8.23 3.02 -3.15
N GLU A 81 9.19 3.61 -2.43
CA GLU A 81 9.59 3.15 -1.09
C GLU A 81 8.45 3.32 -0.08
N ILE A 82 7.78 4.49 -0.09
CA ILE A 82 6.67 4.78 0.83
C ILE A 82 5.43 3.98 0.44
N ASN A 83 5.18 3.78 -0.86
CA ASN A 83 4.10 2.93 -1.35
C ASN A 83 4.25 1.49 -0.85
N LEU A 84 5.46 0.93 -0.93
CA LEU A 84 5.76 -0.40 -0.41
C LEU A 84 5.69 -0.47 1.13
N ARG A 85 6.16 0.56 1.85
CA ARG A 85 5.94 0.66 3.31
C ARG A 85 4.47 0.70 3.68
N ALA A 86 3.66 1.45 2.93
CA ALA A 86 2.21 1.50 3.12
C ALA A 86 1.59 0.12 2.87
N ALA A 87 1.98 -0.57 1.80
CA ALA A 87 1.51 -1.93 1.54
C ALA A 87 1.84 -2.90 2.69
N LEU A 88 3.08 -2.85 3.21
CA LEU A 88 3.50 -3.67 4.35
C LEU A 88 2.69 -3.33 5.62
N ALA A 89 2.45 -2.04 5.90
CA ALA A 89 1.64 -1.61 7.03
C ALA A 89 0.18 -2.11 6.92
N LEU A 90 -0.38 -2.21 5.72
CA LEU A 90 -1.71 -2.79 5.52
C LEU A 90 -1.73 -4.31 5.72
N VAL A 91 -0.64 -5.01 5.36
CA VAL A 91 -0.48 -6.43 5.70
C VAL A 91 -0.45 -6.64 7.21
N GLU A 92 0.32 -5.82 7.93
CA GLU A 92 0.38 -5.85 9.39
C GLU A 92 -0.95 -5.47 10.04
N TYR A 93 -1.65 -4.46 9.49
CA TYR A 93 -2.98 -4.07 9.91
C TYR A 93 -3.93 -5.27 9.83
N SER A 94 -3.99 -5.95 8.67
CA SER A 94 -4.86 -7.10 8.46
C SER A 94 -4.63 -8.20 9.50
N ARG A 95 -3.37 -8.58 9.75
CA ARG A 95 -3.03 -9.52 10.82
C ARG A 95 -3.50 -9.05 12.19
N SER A 96 -3.30 -7.77 12.52
CA SER A 96 -3.65 -7.20 13.82
C SER A 96 -5.15 -7.25 14.12
N VAL A 97 -5.99 -7.28 13.08
CA VAL A 97 -7.45 -7.37 13.19
C VAL A 97 -8.00 -8.76 12.85
N GLY A 98 -7.13 -9.77 12.70
CA GLY A 98 -7.52 -11.16 12.44
C GLY A 98 -8.00 -11.44 11.01
N LEU A 99 -7.57 -10.64 10.03
CA LEU A 99 -7.80 -10.84 8.61
C LEU A 99 -6.56 -11.47 7.94
N ASP A 100 -6.76 -12.03 6.74
CA ASP A 100 -5.66 -12.54 5.91
C ASP A 100 -4.69 -11.42 5.52
N ASP A 101 -3.39 -11.72 5.44
CA ASP A 101 -2.31 -10.76 5.17
C ASP A 101 -2.61 -9.79 4.01
N TRP A 102 -3.13 -10.30 2.90
CA TRP A 102 -3.35 -9.51 1.68
C TRP A 102 -4.82 -9.11 1.50
N TYR A 103 -5.56 -8.94 2.61
CA TYR A 103 -7.00 -8.67 2.58
C TYR A 103 -7.38 -7.48 1.69
N GLN A 104 -6.55 -6.44 1.65
CA GLN A 104 -6.76 -5.25 0.81
C GLN A 104 -6.59 -5.51 -0.69
N TRP A 105 -6.14 -6.68 -1.10
CA TRP A 105 -6.03 -7.11 -2.50
C TRP A 105 -6.69 -8.49 -2.73
N ALA A 106 -7.62 -8.90 -1.86
CA ALA A 106 -8.20 -10.24 -1.87
C ALA A 106 -9.04 -10.58 -3.12
N TRP A 107 -9.28 -9.61 -4.02
CA TRP A 107 -9.94 -9.83 -5.30
C TRP A 107 -9.01 -10.28 -6.44
N LEU A 108 -7.69 -10.33 -6.19
CA LEU A 108 -6.68 -10.74 -7.15
C LEU A 108 -6.50 -12.25 -7.23
#